data_AF-A0A964FIU7-F1
#
_entry.id   AF-A0A964FIU7-F1
#
_cell.length_a   1.000
_cell.length_b   1.000
_cell.length_c   1.000
_cell.angle_alpha   90.00
_cell.angle_beta   90.00
_cell.angle_gamma   90.00
#
_symmetry.space_group_name_H-M   'P 1'
#
loop_
_entity.id
_entity.type
_entity.pdbx_description
1 polymer ?
#
loop_
_entity_poly.entity_id
_entity_poly.type
_entity_poly.pdbx_seq_one_letter_code
_entity_poly.pdbx_strand_id
1 'polypeptide(L)'
;MSFGLLSPSRSLELIGTTIISALIVVAMPWSMQAQSTAKQGEITLKSDVQESNSQTGIITAKGNVKINYPARQIQATAAQAQYYSRERRLILTGDVYVIQEGNSMRAETLTYLIDEERFIATPQSDRQVESTYIITNPE
;
A
#
# COMPACT_ATOMS: atom_id res chain seq x y z
N MET A 1 -83.88 42.55 -8.87
CA MET A 1 -83.57 42.32 -7.44
C MET A 1 -82.05 42.34 -7.29
N SER A 2 -81.56 43.19 -6.37
CA SER A 2 -80.22 43.30 -5.78
C SER A 2 -78.93 42.91 -6.53
N PHE A 3 -78.11 43.95 -6.73
CA PHE A 3 -76.67 44.10 -6.45
C PHE A 3 -75.81 42.89 -6.02
N GLY A 4 -74.63 42.84 -6.66
CA GLY A 4 -73.33 42.64 -5.99
C GLY A 4 -72.45 41.58 -6.64
N LEU A 5 -71.12 41.67 -6.71
CA LEU A 5 -70.14 42.67 -6.28
C LEU A 5 -68.79 42.20 -6.90
N LEU A 6 -67.94 43.14 -7.33
CA LEU A 6 -66.46 43.11 -7.42
C LEU A 6 -65.68 42.13 -8.35
N SER A 7 -65.14 42.71 -9.43
CA SER A 7 -63.70 42.86 -9.84
C SER A 7 -62.58 42.10 -9.07
N PRO A 8 -61.33 41.88 -9.59
CA PRO A 8 -60.66 42.73 -10.59
C PRO A 8 -59.73 42.06 -11.64
N SER A 9 -59.45 42.87 -12.66
CA SER A 9 -58.31 42.94 -13.59
C SER A 9 -57.10 42.04 -13.37
N ARG A 10 -56.60 41.43 -14.45
CA ARG A 10 -55.16 41.45 -14.77
C ARG A 10 -54.92 41.60 -16.28
N SER A 11 -54.19 42.66 -16.58
CA SER A 11 -53.69 43.14 -17.86
C SER A 11 -52.78 42.12 -18.54
N LEU A 12 -52.91 42.05 -19.86
CA LEU A 12 -51.99 41.36 -20.76
C LEU A 12 -50.88 42.35 -21.13
N GLU A 13 -49.66 42.14 -20.66
CA GLU A 13 -48.49 42.88 -21.12
C GLU A 13 -47.53 41.86 -21.77
N LEU A 14 -47.44 41.89 -23.10
CA LEU A 14 -46.35 41.29 -23.88
C LEU A 14 -45.26 42.35 -24.01
N ILE A 15 -44.08 42.18 -23.37
CA ILE A 15 -42.71 42.55 -23.81
C ILE A 15 -41.76 41.90 -22.77
N GLY A 16 -40.64 41.22 -23.04
CA GLY A 16 -39.89 40.93 -24.24
C GLY A 16 -38.64 40.08 -23.86
N THR A 17 -37.98 39.56 -24.90
CA THR A 17 -36.54 39.21 -24.95
C THR A 17 -35.89 38.44 -23.80
N THR A 18 -35.74 37.12 -24.04
CA THR A 18 -34.54 36.30 -23.82
C THR A 18 -33.57 36.68 -22.68
N ILE A 19 -33.48 35.85 -21.64
CA ILE A 19 -32.18 35.47 -21.08
C ILE A 19 -32.26 33.96 -20.77
N ILE A 20 -31.34 33.23 -21.39
CA ILE A 20 -31.10 31.80 -21.18
C ILE A 20 -30.91 31.58 -19.69
N SER A 21 -31.77 30.78 -19.06
CA SER A 21 -31.56 30.30 -17.69
C SER A 21 -30.32 29.42 -17.70
N ALA A 22 -29.16 30.02 -17.47
CA ALA A 22 -27.90 29.32 -17.29
C ALA A 22 -28.03 28.48 -16.01
N LEU A 23 -28.21 27.17 -16.20
CA LEU A 23 -27.90 26.16 -15.20
C LEU A 23 -26.43 26.33 -14.82
N ILE A 24 -26.16 27.00 -13.69
CA ILE A 24 -24.84 26.92 -13.06
C ILE A 24 -24.77 25.54 -12.42
N VAL A 25 -24.33 24.56 -13.20
CA VAL A 25 -23.76 23.33 -12.63
C VAL A 25 -22.46 23.79 -11.97
N VAL A 26 -22.48 23.99 -10.66
CA VAL A 26 -21.24 24.12 -9.89
C VAL A 26 -20.49 22.81 -10.10
N ALA A 27 -19.52 22.84 -11.02
CA ALA A 27 -18.54 21.79 -11.19
C ALA A 27 -17.67 21.81 -9.92
N MET A 28 -18.14 21.15 -8.87
CA MET A 28 -17.24 20.76 -7.78
C MET A 28 -16.24 19.80 -8.41
N PRO A 29 -14.93 20.12 -8.46
CA PRO A 29 -13.96 19.11 -8.82
C PRO A 29 -14.08 18.05 -7.74
N TRP A 30 -14.60 16.88 -8.09
CA TRP A 30 -14.41 15.71 -7.26
C TRP A 30 -12.90 15.57 -7.12
N SER A 31 -12.36 15.95 -5.98
CA SER A 31 -11.06 15.50 -5.58
C SER A 31 -11.17 13.99 -5.56
N MET A 32 -10.70 13.32 -6.61
CA MET A 32 -10.36 11.93 -6.54
C MET A 32 -9.23 11.86 -5.51
N GLN A 33 -9.57 11.73 -4.22
CA GLN A 33 -8.62 11.21 -3.26
C GLN A 33 -8.29 9.81 -3.77
N ALA A 34 -7.15 9.68 -4.45
CA ALA A 34 -6.54 8.40 -4.70
C ALA A 34 -6.33 7.76 -3.33
N GLN A 35 -7.22 6.84 -2.96
CA GLN A 35 -7.11 6.04 -1.76
C GLN A 35 -5.76 5.33 -1.87
N SER A 36 -4.79 5.75 -1.05
CA SER A 36 -3.50 5.09 -0.96
C SER A 36 -3.74 3.63 -0.60
N THR A 37 -3.63 2.75 -1.58
CA THR A 37 -3.77 1.31 -1.41
C THR A 37 -2.74 0.86 -0.36
N ALA A 38 -3.22 0.24 0.70
CA ALA A 38 -2.48 -0.18 1.89
C ALA A 38 -1.06 -0.69 1.58
N LYS A 39 0.00 0.07 1.93
CA LYS A 39 1.46 -0.28 1.84
C LYS A 39 1.84 -1.32 0.75
N GLN A 40 1.18 -1.30 -0.40
CA GLN A 40 1.41 -2.23 -1.50
C GLN A 40 2.47 -1.60 -2.38
N GLY A 41 3.72 -1.94 -2.08
CA GLY A 41 4.88 -1.51 -2.86
C GLY A 41 5.59 -2.68 -3.53
N GLU A 42 6.44 -2.33 -4.48
CA GLU A 42 7.34 -3.27 -5.13
C GLU A 42 8.37 -3.83 -4.14
N ILE A 43 8.64 -5.13 -4.27
CA ILE A 43 9.78 -5.80 -3.64
C ILE A 43 10.81 -6.08 -4.74
N THR A 44 12.01 -5.54 -4.60
CA THR A 44 13.12 -5.83 -5.51
C THR A 44 14.06 -6.84 -4.87
N LEU A 45 14.40 -7.91 -5.61
CA LEU A 45 15.31 -8.97 -5.21
C LEU A 45 16.47 -9.07 -6.21
N LYS A 46 17.71 -8.93 -5.73
CA LYS A 46 18.94 -9.09 -6.53
C LYS A 46 19.76 -10.25 -5.98
N SER A 47 20.40 -11.02 -6.85
CA SER A 47 21.28 -12.14 -6.49
C SER A 47 22.15 -12.55 -7.68
N ASP A 48 23.09 -13.47 -7.45
CA ASP A 48 23.96 -14.01 -8.51
C ASP A 48 23.18 -14.94 -9.45
N VAL A 49 22.29 -15.76 -8.90
CA VAL A 49 21.42 -16.67 -9.65
C VAL A 49 19.98 -16.51 -9.17
N GLN A 50 19.03 -16.51 -10.12
CA GLN A 50 17.60 -16.55 -9.86
C GLN A 50 16.92 -17.62 -10.71
N GLU A 51 16.05 -18.40 -10.08
CA GLU A 51 15.20 -19.38 -10.71
C GLU A 51 13.74 -19.08 -10.34
N SER A 52 12.85 -19.06 -11.33
CA SER A 52 11.42 -18.83 -11.13
C SER A 52 10.63 -19.98 -11.74
N ASN A 53 9.78 -20.60 -10.94
CA ASN A 53 8.86 -21.63 -11.39
C ASN A 53 7.43 -21.09 -11.31
N SER A 54 6.84 -20.79 -12.47
CA SER A 54 5.48 -20.25 -12.57
C SER A 54 4.39 -21.28 -12.22
N GLN A 55 4.68 -22.58 -12.36
CA GLN A 55 3.73 -23.64 -12.01
C GLN A 55 3.58 -23.81 -10.50
N THR A 56 4.64 -23.60 -9.72
CA THR A 56 4.60 -23.65 -8.25
C THR A 56 4.42 -22.27 -7.62
N GLY A 57 4.77 -21.20 -8.34
CA GLY A 57 4.80 -19.84 -7.82
C GLY A 57 6.01 -19.55 -6.93
N ILE A 58 7.05 -20.39 -6.98
CA ILE A 58 8.25 -20.26 -6.16
C ILE A 58 9.35 -19.55 -6.97
N ILE A 59 9.96 -18.53 -6.36
CA ILE A 59 11.16 -17.87 -6.86
C ILE A 59 12.30 -18.18 -5.89
N THR A 60 13.41 -18.72 -6.39
CA THR A 60 14.61 -19.02 -5.61
C THR A 60 15.76 -18.12 -6.07
N ALA A 61 16.37 -17.39 -5.16
CA ALA A 61 17.53 -16.54 -5.38
C ALA A 61 18.71 -17.03 -4.56
N LYS A 62 19.88 -17.18 -5.17
CA LYS A 62 21.09 -17.72 -4.54
C LYS A 62 22.29 -16.83 -4.82
N GLY A 63 23.14 -16.65 -3.81
CA GLY A 63 24.36 -15.88 -3.88
C GLY A 63 24.11 -14.38 -3.79
N ASN A 64 24.80 -13.71 -2.86
CA ASN A 64 24.76 -12.26 -2.67
C ASN A 64 23.34 -11.66 -2.69
N VAL A 65 22.40 -12.31 -2.00
CA VAL A 65 21.00 -11.90 -2.06
C VAL A 65 20.84 -10.54 -1.38
N LYS A 66 20.21 -9.59 -2.08
CA LYS A 66 19.85 -8.26 -1.58
C LYS A 66 18.39 -7.99 -1.86
N ILE A 67 17.65 -7.58 -0.84
CA ILE A 67 16.22 -7.27 -0.91
C ILE A 67 16.01 -5.82 -0.53
N ASN A 68 15.17 -5.14 -1.31
CA ASN A 68 14.70 -3.80 -1.02
C ASN A 68 13.18 -3.77 -1.13
N TYR A 69 12.51 -3.36 -0.05
CA TYR A 69 11.05 -3.17 -0.02
C TYR A 69 10.72 -1.80 0.59
N PRO A 70 10.73 -0.73 -0.25
CA PRO A 70 10.61 0.64 0.21
C PRO A 70 9.30 0.95 0.94
N ALA A 71 8.17 0.41 0.48
CA ALA A 71 6.86 0.68 1.10
C ALA A 71 6.75 0.21 2.55
N ARG A 72 7.65 -0.68 2.98
CA ARG A 72 7.75 -1.17 4.36
C ARG A 72 9.06 -0.79 5.05
N GLN A 73 9.90 -0.01 4.37
CA GLN A 73 11.22 0.40 4.85
C GLN A 73 12.10 -0.80 5.23
N ILE A 74 11.98 -1.90 4.48
CA ILE A 74 12.75 -3.14 4.72
C ILE A 74 13.90 -3.20 3.73
N GLN A 75 15.10 -3.46 4.25
CA GLN A 75 16.28 -3.89 3.48
C GLN A 75 16.80 -5.18 4.08
N ALA A 76 17.22 -6.13 3.25
CA ALA A 76 17.76 -7.39 3.75
C ALA A 76 18.88 -7.96 2.89
N THR A 77 19.77 -8.72 3.52
CA THR A 77 20.80 -9.54 2.87
C THR A 77 20.75 -10.98 3.36
N ALA A 78 21.11 -11.92 2.50
CA ALA A 78 21.22 -13.35 2.84
C ALA A 78 22.09 -14.10 1.81
N ALA A 79 22.44 -15.35 2.11
CA ALA A 79 23.04 -16.26 1.15
C ALA A 79 22.00 -16.81 0.13
N GLN A 80 20.78 -17.06 0.59
CA GLN A 80 19.66 -17.54 -0.22
C GLN A 80 18.34 -16.86 0.17
N ALA A 81 17.44 -16.70 -0.80
CA ALA A 81 16.05 -16.37 -0.55
C ALA A 81 15.10 -17.26 -1.37
N GLN A 82 13.96 -17.60 -0.79
CA GLN A 82 12.85 -18.24 -1.49
C GLN A 82 11.56 -17.45 -1.26
N TYR A 83 10.90 -17.06 -2.34
CA TYR A 83 9.62 -16.36 -2.30
C TYR A 83 8.50 -17.27 -2.83
N TYR A 84 7.54 -17.54 -1.95
CA TYR A 84 6.33 -18.32 -2.22
C TYR A 84 5.20 -17.33 -2.54
N SER A 85 5.02 -17.02 -3.83
CA SER A 85 4.10 -15.95 -4.24
C SER A 85 2.64 -16.21 -3.86
N ARG A 86 2.21 -17.48 -3.90
CA ARG A 86 0.85 -17.91 -3.50
C ARG A 86 0.58 -17.74 -2.02
N GLU A 87 1.60 -17.90 -1.19
CA GLU A 87 1.53 -17.79 0.28
C GLU A 87 1.94 -16.40 0.77
N ARG A 88 2.42 -15.54 -0.14
CA ARG A 88 3.01 -14.24 0.18
C ARG A 88 4.04 -14.33 1.31
N ARG A 89 4.90 -15.35 1.21
CA ARG A 89 5.89 -15.73 2.22
C ARG A 89 7.30 -15.71 1.63
N LEU A 90 8.21 -15.01 2.31
CA LEU A 90 9.61 -14.90 1.94
C LEU A 90 10.47 -15.59 3.01
N ILE A 91 11.33 -16.51 2.61
CA ILE A 91 12.28 -17.19 3.50
C ILE A 91 13.69 -16.77 3.10
N LEU A 92 14.45 -16.26 4.05
CA LEU A 92 15.87 -15.92 3.91
C LEU A 92 16.67 -16.94 4.71
N THR A 93 17.80 -17.38 4.16
CA THR A 93 18.67 -18.38 4.81
C THR A 93 20.14 -18.05 4.58
N GLY A 94 20.95 -18.25 5.62
CA GLY A 94 22.39 -18.03 5.64
C GLY A 94 22.74 -16.55 5.83
N ASP A 95 23.42 -16.25 6.94
CA ASP A 95 23.93 -14.92 7.30
C ASP A 95 22.88 -13.80 7.09
N VAL A 96 21.65 -14.03 7.56
CA VAL A 96 20.54 -13.12 7.31
C VAL A 96 20.72 -11.85 8.14
N TYR A 97 20.63 -10.71 7.47
CA TYR A 97 20.58 -9.40 8.11
C TYR A 97 19.43 -8.59 7.53
N VAL A 98 18.56 -8.07 8.40
CA VAL A 98 17.40 -7.26 8.03
C VAL A 98 17.47 -5.92 8.75
N ILE A 99 17.16 -4.84 8.04
CA ILE A 99 16.88 -3.52 8.60
C ILE A 99 15.42 -3.19 8.31
N GLN A 100 14.66 -2.82 9.32
CA GLN A 100 13.29 -2.32 9.21
C GLN A 100 13.13 -1.06 10.05
N GLU A 101 12.86 0.07 9.39
CA GLU A 101 12.60 1.35 10.09
C GLU A 101 13.73 1.72 11.08
N GLY A 102 14.98 1.41 10.72
CA GLY A 102 16.17 1.64 11.56
C GLY A 102 16.45 0.54 12.59
N ASN A 103 15.48 -0.33 12.90
CA ASN A 103 15.71 -1.53 13.71
C ASN A 103 16.45 -2.57 12.87
N SER A 104 17.27 -3.40 13.52
CA SER A 104 18.00 -4.46 12.82
C SER A 104 17.82 -5.83 13.45
N MET A 105 17.89 -6.88 12.62
CA MET A 105 17.75 -8.28 13.03
C MET A 105 18.79 -9.14 12.33
N ARG A 106 19.39 -10.08 13.05
CA ARG A 106 20.32 -11.10 12.56
C ARG A 106 19.83 -12.49 12.91
N ALA A 107 19.85 -13.40 11.94
CA ALA A 107 19.42 -14.78 12.12
C ALA A 107 20.09 -15.73 11.11
N GLU A 108 20.00 -17.02 11.37
CA GLU A 108 20.37 -18.03 10.37
C GLU A 108 19.26 -18.19 9.32
N THR A 109 18.01 -18.23 9.77
CA THR A 109 16.84 -18.25 8.89
C THR A 109 15.83 -17.23 9.38
N LEU A 110 15.22 -16.52 8.44
CA LEU A 110 14.19 -15.53 8.72
C LEU A 110 13.06 -15.68 7.71
N THR A 111 11.85 -15.90 8.24
CA THR A 111 10.62 -15.93 7.46
C THR A 111 9.88 -14.61 7.62
N TYR A 112 9.52 -13.98 6.51
CA TYR A 112 8.66 -12.82 6.46
C TYR A 112 7.30 -13.19 5.85
N LEU A 113 6.25 -13.06 6.65
CA LEU A 113 4.85 -13.26 6.26
C LEU A 113 4.30 -11.90 5.85
N ILE A 114 4.22 -11.64 4.55
CA ILE A 114 4.00 -10.28 4.00
C ILE A 114 2.61 -9.74 4.39
N ASP A 115 1.60 -10.61 4.40
CA ASP A 115 0.22 -10.22 4.73
C ASP A 115 0.02 -9.97 6.22
N GLU A 116 0.80 -10.65 7.07
CA GLU A 116 0.76 -10.49 8.52
C GLU A 116 1.74 -9.43 9.04
N GLU A 117 2.61 -8.94 8.15
CA GLU A 117 3.73 -8.04 8.48
C GLU A 117 4.63 -8.58 9.59
N ARG A 118 4.75 -9.91 9.66
CA ARG A 118 5.38 -10.64 10.77
C ARG A 118 6.70 -11.29 10.34
N PHE A 119 7.72 -11.10 11.17
CA PHE A 119 9.01 -11.80 11.06
C PHE A 119 9.10 -12.96 12.05
N ILE A 120 9.58 -14.10 11.58
CA ILE A 120 9.91 -15.27 12.39
C ILE A 120 11.37 -15.60 12.12
N ALA A 121 12.23 -15.40 13.12
CA ALA A 121 13.65 -15.68 13.04
C ALA A 121 14.00 -16.94 13.82
N THR A 122 14.83 -17.80 13.23
CA THR A 122 15.32 -19.02 13.88
C THR A 122 16.84 -19.06 13.83
N PRO A 123 17.52 -19.46 14.92
CA PRO A 123 18.96 -19.55 14.95
C PRO A 123 19.45 -20.82 14.25
N GLN A 124 20.75 -20.87 13.96
CA GLN A 124 21.46 -22.14 13.77
C GLN A 124 21.65 -22.82 15.14
N SER A 125 21.87 -24.13 15.16
CA SER A 125 22.34 -24.83 16.37
C SER A 125 23.50 -24.04 17.01
N ASP A 126 23.44 -23.88 18.33
CA ASP A 126 24.43 -23.18 19.15
C ASP A 126 24.62 -21.67 18.84
N ARG A 127 23.68 -21.04 18.14
CA ARG A 127 23.63 -19.58 17.93
C ARG A 127 22.35 -18.98 18.51
N GLN A 128 22.32 -17.65 18.58
CA GLN A 128 21.13 -16.88 18.96
C GLN A 128 20.68 -16.00 17.81
N VAL A 129 19.39 -15.69 17.78
CA VAL A 129 18.87 -14.57 17.01
C VAL A 129 19.19 -13.29 17.77
N GLU A 130 19.62 -12.26 17.07
CA GLU A 130 19.95 -10.95 17.66
C GLU A 130 19.09 -9.86 17.01
N SER A 131 18.51 -8.97 17.82
CA SER A 131 17.77 -7.80 17.35
C SER A 131 18.20 -6.54 18.09
N THR A 132 18.36 -5.44 17.38
CA THR A 132 18.60 -4.10 17.95
C THR A 132 17.44 -3.19 17.58
N TYR A 133 16.80 -2.59 18.60
CA TYR A 133 15.65 -1.71 18.43
C TYR A 133 15.98 -0.27 18.83
N ILE A 134 15.43 0.67 18.09
CA ILE A 134 15.44 2.08 18.45
C ILE A 134 14.20 2.34 19.31
N ILE A 135 14.42 2.66 20.59
CA ILE A 135 13.34 3.01 21.52
C ILE A 135 13.32 4.54 21.63
N THR A 136 12.21 5.15 21.18
CA THR A 136 11.98 6.59 21.37
C THR A 136 11.15 6.76 22.64
N ASN A 137 11.57 7.66 23.53
CA ASN A 137 10.77 7.99 24.71
C ASN A 137 9.52 8.77 24.24
N PRO A 138 8.29 8.36 24.60
CA PRO A 138 7.12 9.17 24.29
C PRO A 138 7.22 10.51 25.05
N GLU A 139 6.91 11.62 24.37
CA GLU A 139 6.73 12.93 25.01
C GLU A 139 5.40 13.02 25.76
#